data_AF-A0A970T8U7-F1
#
_entry.id   AF-A0A970T8U7-F1
#
_cell.length_a   1.000
_cell.length_b   1.000
_cell.length_c   1.000
_cell.angle_alpha   90.00
_cell.angle_beta   90.00
_cell.angle_gamma   90.00
#
_symmetry.space_group_name_H-M   'P 1'
#
loop_
_entity.id
_entity.type
_entity.pdbx_description
1 polymer ?
#
loop_
_entity_poly.entity_id
_entity_poly.type
_entity_poly.pdbx_seq_one_letter_code
_entity_poly.pdbx_strand_id
1 'polypeptide(L)'
;MVITGLDLIADELPQKLRGKRIAVLCHAPSINSQYRHITDIIGESRDCTLSAIFGPQHGLHGETQDNMIEWEGEFHKRLSVTVYSLYGLHRKPSPA
;
A
#
# COMPACT_ATOMS: atom_id res chain seq x y z
N MET A 1 -23.03 0.22 -12.55
CA MET A 1 -21.56 0.07 -12.47
C MET A 1 -21.12 0.57 -11.10
N VAL A 2 -20.16 -0.07 -10.43
CA VAL A 2 -19.72 0.29 -9.08
C VAL A 2 -18.49 1.20 -9.18
N ILE A 3 -18.43 2.25 -8.36
CA ILE A 3 -17.24 3.09 -8.15
C ILE A 3 -16.63 2.67 -6.82
N THR A 4 -15.37 2.25 -6.81
CA THR A 4 -14.70 1.79 -5.59
C THR A 4 -14.24 2.97 -4.72
N GLY A 5 -13.93 2.72 -3.45
CA GLY A 5 -13.33 3.75 -2.60
C GLY A 5 -11.98 4.26 -3.14
N LEU A 6 -11.21 3.40 -3.81
CA LEU A 6 -9.95 3.79 -4.40
C LEU A 6 -10.14 4.67 -5.64
N ASP A 7 -11.21 4.47 -6.42
CA ASP A 7 -11.56 5.38 -7.52
C ASP A 7 -11.86 6.80 -7.00
N LEU A 8 -12.61 6.90 -5.90
CA LEU A 8 -12.92 8.19 -5.28
C LEU A 8 -11.66 8.88 -4.73
N ILE A 9 -10.78 8.12 -4.07
CA ILE A 9 -9.52 8.64 -3.53
C ILE A 9 -8.56 9.10 -4.64
N ALA A 10 -8.56 8.41 -5.78
CA ALA A 10 -7.73 8.77 -6.93
C ALA A 10 -8.16 10.09 -7.58
N ASP A 11 -9.46 10.41 -7.52
CA ASP A 11 -10.01 11.69 -8.00
C ASP A 11 -9.76 12.82 -7.00
N GLU A 12 -10.11 12.63 -5.74
CA GLU A 12 -9.89 13.61 -4.68
C GLU A 12 -9.47 12.96 -3.35
N LEU A 13 -8.29 13.31 -2.86
CA LEU A 13 -7.83 12.85 -1.55
C LEU A 13 -8.73 13.43 -0.45
N PRO A 14 -9.31 12.59 0.44
CA PRO A 14 -10.16 13.05 1.52
C PRO A 14 -9.47 14.11 2.38
N GLN A 15 -10.20 15.18 2.74
CA GLN A 15 -9.65 16.32 3.48
C GLN A 15 -8.90 15.91 4.78
N LYS A 16 -9.38 14.87 5.46
CA LYS A 16 -8.75 14.35 6.70
C LYS A 16 -7.35 13.78 6.49
N LEU A 17 -7.01 13.40 5.26
CA LEU A 17 -5.73 12.81 4.86
C LEU A 17 -4.76 13.86 4.28
N ARG A 18 -5.23 15.08 3.97
CA ARG A 18 -4.37 16.13 3.42
C ARG A 18 -3.31 16.59 4.42
N GLY A 19 -2.09 16.77 3.93
CA GLY A 19 -0.90 17.11 4.69
C GLY A 19 -0.43 16.02 5.67
N LYS A 20 -1.03 14.82 5.64
CA LYS A 20 -0.67 13.73 6.54
C LYS A 20 0.44 12.86 5.94
N ARG A 21 1.23 12.27 6.84
CA ARG A 21 2.04 11.10 6.54
C ARG A 21 1.15 9.87 6.58
N ILE A 22 1.07 9.14 5.48
CA ILE A 22 0.15 8.02 5.30
C ILE A 22 0.96 6.77 4.98
N ALA A 23 0.54 5.65 5.56
CA ALA A 23 0.97 4.34 5.11
C ALA A 23 -0.23 3.61 4.48
N VAL A 24 0.04 2.80 3.48
CA VAL A 24 -0.99 1.99 2.81
C VAL A 24 -0.80 0.52 3.13
N LEU A 25 -1.87 -0.15 3.56
CA LEU A 25 -1.93 -1.60 3.63
C LEU A 25 -2.54 -2.11 2.33
N CYS A 26 -1.77 -2.84 1.53
CA CYS A 26 -2.22 -3.23 0.18
C CYS A 26 -1.57 -4.53 -0.31
N HIS A 27 -2.15 -5.06 -1.37
CA HIS A 27 -1.77 -6.27 -2.09
C HIS A 27 -2.10 -6.08 -3.58
N ALA A 28 -1.63 -6.97 -4.47
CA ALA A 28 -1.67 -6.76 -5.92
C ALA A 28 -3.03 -6.29 -6.51
N PRO A 29 -4.21 -6.80 -6.07
CA PRO A 29 -5.53 -6.32 -6.48
C PRO A 29 -5.94 -4.92 -5.99
N SER A 30 -5.08 -4.19 -5.27
CA SER A 30 -5.37 -2.84 -4.76
C SER A 30 -5.24 -1.79 -5.87
N ILE A 31 -6.00 -1.99 -6.95
CA ILE A 31 -6.01 -1.19 -8.17
C ILE A 31 -7.35 -0.47 -8.33
N ASN A 32 -7.33 0.70 -8.95
CA ASN A 32 -8.56 1.41 -9.34
C ASN A 32 -9.08 0.92 -10.71
N SER A 33 -10.19 1.49 -11.18
CA SER A 33 -10.80 1.17 -12.49
C SER A 33 -9.91 1.46 -13.71
N GLN A 34 -8.83 2.23 -13.53
CA GLN A 34 -7.80 2.53 -14.54
C GLN A 34 -6.59 1.60 -14.41
N TYR A 35 -6.66 0.54 -13.60
CA TYR A 35 -5.55 -0.38 -13.32
C TYR A 35 -4.33 0.29 -12.68
N ARG A 36 -4.52 1.42 -11.98
CA ARG A 36 -3.46 2.07 -11.20
C ARG A 36 -3.44 1.52 -9.78
N HIS A 37 -2.27 1.11 -9.30
CA HIS A 37 -2.10 0.59 -7.95
C HIS A 37 -2.13 1.72 -6.91
N ILE A 38 -2.69 1.45 -5.72
CA ILE A 38 -2.81 2.43 -4.64
C ILE A 38 -1.47 3.08 -4.24
N THR A 39 -0.36 2.35 -4.33
CA THR A 39 0.98 2.89 -4.03
C THR A 39 1.38 3.99 -5.00
N ASP A 40 0.97 3.91 -6.27
CA ASP A 40 1.23 4.95 -7.27
C ASP A 40 0.31 6.14 -7.06
N ILE A 41 -0.99 5.87 -6.84
CA ILE A 41 -2.00 6.90 -6.59
C ILE A 41 -1.60 7.77 -5.39
N ILE A 42 -1.23 7.15 -4.27
CA ILE A 42 -0.83 7.87 -3.06
C ILE A 42 0.60 8.41 -3.18
N GLY A 43 1.52 7.69 -3.84
CA GLY A 43 2.91 8.12 -4.02
C GLY A 43 3.08 9.33 -4.93
N GLU A 44 2.18 9.54 -5.88
CA GLU A 44 2.18 10.70 -6.77
C GLU A 44 1.35 11.89 -6.24
N SER A 45 0.55 11.67 -5.20
CA SER A 45 -0.27 12.72 -4.59
C SER A 45 0.63 13.79 -3.95
N ARG A 46 0.38 15.06 -4.29
CA ARG A 46 1.03 16.21 -3.64
C ARG A 46 0.34 16.64 -2.35
N ASP A 47 -0.85 16.11 -2.10
CA ASP A 47 -1.68 16.48 -0.96
C ASP A 47 -1.37 15.64 0.28
N CYS A 48 -0.55 14.60 0.19
CA CYS A 48 -0.10 13.81 1.34
C CYS A 48 1.33 13.28 1.13
N THR A 49 1.86 12.58 2.11
CA THR A 49 3.19 11.96 2.02
C THR A 49 3.06 10.47 2.29
N LEU A 50 3.32 9.64 1.27
CA LEU A 50 3.47 8.20 1.47
C LEU A 50 4.74 7.95 2.29
N SER A 51 4.60 7.34 3.47
CA SER A 51 5.72 7.12 4.39
C SER A 51 6.11 5.65 4.57
N ALA A 52 5.19 4.73 4.29
CA ALA A 52 5.42 3.30 4.38
C ALA A 52 4.36 2.51 3.59
N ILE A 53 4.66 1.26 3.29
CA ILE A 53 3.72 0.30 2.70
C ILE A 53 3.68 -0.92 3.61
N PHE A 54 2.51 -1.51 3.81
CA PHE A 54 2.33 -2.76 4.54
C PHE A 54 1.73 -3.82 3.60
N GLY A 55 2.37 -4.97 3.51
CA GLY A 55 1.86 -6.11 2.74
C GLY A 55 1.27 -7.20 3.66
N PRO A 56 0.23 -7.93 3.22
CA PRO A 56 -0.35 -9.07 3.94
C PRO A 56 0.38 -10.38 3.59
N GLN A 57 -0.30 -11.52 3.72
CA GLN A 57 0.26 -12.87 3.57
C GLN A 57 1.06 -13.11 2.29
N HIS A 58 0.57 -12.67 1.14
CA HIS A 58 1.19 -12.89 -0.16
C HIS A 58 2.02 -11.70 -0.66
N GLY A 59 2.40 -10.80 0.25
CA GLY A 59 3.18 -9.62 -0.08
C GLY A 59 2.44 -8.57 -0.89
N LEU A 60 3.22 -7.62 -1.40
CA LEU A 60 2.72 -6.47 -2.17
C LEU A 60 2.32 -6.87 -3.61
N HIS A 61 3.17 -7.65 -4.29
CA HIS A 61 3.01 -8.00 -5.69
C HIS A 61 2.58 -9.47 -5.94
N GLY A 62 2.30 -10.23 -4.88
CA GLY A 62 1.93 -11.64 -5.01
C GLY A 62 3.10 -12.57 -5.32
N GLU A 63 4.34 -12.13 -5.05
CA GLU A 63 5.57 -12.85 -5.41
C GLU A 63 5.76 -14.17 -4.66
N THR A 64 5.12 -14.33 -3.49
CA THR A 64 5.03 -15.61 -2.79
C THR A 64 3.89 -16.46 -3.36
N GLN A 65 4.10 -16.94 -4.59
CA GLN A 65 3.32 -18.03 -5.16
C GLN A 65 3.91 -19.37 -4.67
N ASP A 66 3.04 -20.18 -4.07
CA ASP A 66 3.28 -21.48 -3.45
C ASP A 66 4.05 -21.52 -2.10
N ASN A 67 3.46 -22.25 -1.13
CA ASN A 67 4.02 -22.76 0.14
C ASN A 67 4.12 -21.90 1.40
N MET A 68 3.17 -21.00 1.71
CA MET A 68 3.13 -20.27 3.00
C MET A 68 4.50 -19.69 3.42
N ILE A 69 5.30 -19.26 2.45
CA ILE A 69 6.62 -18.73 2.71
C ILE A 69 6.44 -17.35 3.34
N GLU A 70 6.94 -17.19 4.56
CA GLU A 70 7.03 -15.88 5.19
C GLU A 70 7.95 -14.99 4.33
N TRP A 71 7.57 -13.72 4.18
CA TRP A 71 8.36 -12.76 3.44
C TRP A 71 8.75 -11.60 4.35
N GLU A 72 9.90 -11.02 4.09
CA GLU A 72 10.41 -9.87 4.82
C GLU A 72 10.14 -8.59 4.04
N GLY A 73 10.01 -7.48 4.76
CA GLY A 73 9.90 -6.17 4.16
C GLY A 73 11.10 -5.80 3.29
N GLU A 74 10.90 -4.88 2.36
CA GLU A 74 11.95 -4.39 1.46
C GLU A 74 11.88 -2.87 1.28
N PHE A 75 12.93 -2.27 0.73
CA PHE A 75 12.92 -0.86 0.38
C PHE A 75 12.40 -0.64 -1.04
N HIS A 76 11.27 0.03 -1.18
CA HIS A 76 10.66 0.33 -2.47
C HIS A 76 11.38 1.51 -3.14
N LYS A 77 12.45 1.21 -3.90
CA LYS A 77 13.37 2.20 -4.49
C LYS A 77 12.70 3.36 -5.22
N ARG A 78 11.70 3.08 -6.07
CA ARG A 78 11.02 4.11 -6.89
C ARG A 78 10.22 5.11 -6.04
N LEU A 79 9.64 4.65 -4.94
CA LEU A 79 8.80 5.46 -4.06
C LEU A 79 9.59 5.96 -2.83
N SER A 80 10.83 5.50 -2.66
CA SER A 80 11.70 5.81 -1.51
C SER A 80 11.05 5.56 -0.15
N VAL A 81 10.28 4.47 -0.03
CA VAL A 81 9.60 4.07 1.22
C VAL A 81 9.89 2.62 1.58
N THR A 82 9.82 2.29 2.87
CA THR A 82 9.92 0.91 3.35
C THR A 82 8.59 0.19 3.19
N VAL A 83 8.63 -1.01 2.63
CA VAL A 83 7.57 -2.01 2.63
C VAL A 83 7.79 -2.90 3.84
N TYR A 84 6.79 -3.03 4.70
CA TYR A 84 6.81 -3.90 5.86
C TYR A 84 5.92 -5.12 5.61
N SER A 85 6.40 -6.29 6.00
CA SER A 85 5.58 -7.49 6.03
C SER A 85 4.74 -7.54 7.30
N LEU A 86 3.44 -7.76 7.14
CA LEU A 86 2.52 -8.12 8.22
C LEU A 86 2.18 -9.62 8.20
N TYR A 87 3.10 -10.44 7.68
CA TYR A 87 3.00 -11.88 7.69
C TYR A 87 4.32 -12.54 8.08
N GLY A 88 4.24 -13.51 9.00
CA GLY A 88 5.40 -14.13 9.64
C GLY A 88 5.65 -13.55 11.04
N LEU A 89 6.87 -13.05 11.28
CA LEU A 89 7.30 -12.52 12.57
C LEU A 89 6.34 -11.45 13.14
N HIS A 90 5.86 -10.56 12.29
CA HIS A 90 4.91 -9.51 12.65
C HIS A 90 3.58 -9.76 11.93
N ARG A 91 2.49 -9.95 12.69
CA ARG A 91 1.11 -10.03 12.15
C ARG A 91 0.27 -8.78 12.43
N LYS A 92 0.89 -7.81 13.10
CA LYS A 92 0.36 -6.49 13.43
C LYS A 92 1.52 -5.49 13.36
N PRO A 93 1.27 -4.22 13.01
CA PRO A 93 2.29 -3.18 13.13
C PRO A 93 2.82 -3.13 14.57
N SER A 94 4.14 -2.96 14.71
CA SER A 94 4.71 -2.63 16.02
C SER A 94 4.29 -1.21 16.43
N PRO A 95 4.26 -0.91 17.74
CA PRO A 95 4.23 0.47 18.20
C PRO A 95 5.34 1.32 17.56
N ALA A 96 5.09 2.61 17.46
CA ALA A 96 6.06 3.60 16.99
C ALA A 96 7.19 3.83 18.00
#